data_AF-A0A9E5VAM4-F1
#
_entry.id   AF-A0A9E5VAM4-F1
#
_cell.length_a   1.000
_cell.length_b   1.000
_cell.length_c   1.000
_cell.angle_alpha   90.00
_cell.angle_beta   90.00
_cell.angle_gamma   90.00
#
_symmetry.space_group_name_H-M   'P 1'
#
loop_
_entity.id
_entity.type
_entity.pdbx_description
1 polymer ?
#
loop_
_entity_poly.entity_id
_entity_poly.type
_entity_poly.pdbx_seq_one_letter_code
_entity_poly.pdbx_strand_id
1 'polypeptide(L)'
;MDTKSNLDEKKAGFQNENISHRLGHIASNLARVRSFFNSAFKKGVEVVIDETEWFIEWTAAEIEPEQAEELVNMQVELVRWQLNLDNILLDDTRREEVARLAEAYSQKVLNMSGLIDSVA
;
A
#
# COMPACT_ATOMS: atom_id res chain seq x y z
N MET A 1 16.29 6.67 -19.72
CA MET A 1 14.82 6.54 -19.81
C MET A 1 14.25 7.51 -18.80
N ASP A 2 13.38 8.43 -19.21
CA ASP A 2 12.83 9.46 -18.33
C ASP A 2 11.94 8.79 -17.26
N THR A 3 12.17 9.11 -15.96
CA THR A 3 11.41 8.61 -14.82
C THR A 3 9.91 8.84 -14.98
N LYS A 4 9.52 9.93 -15.66
CA LYS A 4 8.12 10.26 -15.94
C LYS A 4 7.46 9.24 -16.89
N SER A 5 8.15 8.85 -17.95
CA SER A 5 7.64 7.87 -18.93
C SER A 5 7.38 6.50 -18.29
N ASN A 6 8.21 6.11 -17.31
CA ASN A 6 8.04 4.84 -16.60
C ASN A 6 6.81 4.84 -15.67
N LEU A 7 6.54 5.96 -15.00
CA LEU A 7 5.35 6.11 -14.16
C LEU A 7 4.07 6.12 -14.99
N ASP A 8 4.09 6.78 -16.15
CA ASP A 8 2.94 6.85 -17.07
C ASP A 8 2.58 5.46 -17.63
N GLU A 9 3.58 4.66 -18.04
CA GLU A 9 3.39 3.28 -18.49
C GLU A 9 2.82 2.38 -17.38
N LYS A 10 3.36 2.51 -16.16
CA LYS A 10 2.88 1.76 -15.00
C LYS A 10 1.45 2.14 -14.62
N LYS A 11 1.13 3.43 -14.65
CA LYS A 11 -0.23 3.94 -14.43
C LYS A 11 -1.20 3.36 -15.45
N ALA A 12 -0.86 3.40 -16.73
CA ALA A 12 -1.69 2.86 -17.79
C ALA A 12 -1.92 1.34 -17.62
N GLY A 13 -0.88 0.58 -17.29
CA GLY A 13 -0.99 -0.85 -17.00
C GLY A 13 -1.92 -1.13 -15.81
N PHE A 14 -1.71 -0.43 -14.70
CA PHE A 14 -2.47 -0.60 -13.46
C PHE A 14 -3.94 -0.20 -13.62
N GLN A 15 -4.24 0.94 -14.24
CA GLN A 15 -5.61 1.43 -14.43
C GLN A 15 -6.44 0.58 -15.41
N ASN A 16 -5.80 -0.18 -16.31
CA ASN A 16 -6.50 -1.13 -17.17
C ASN A 16 -7.04 -2.35 -16.43
N GLU A 17 -6.58 -2.60 -15.20
CA GLU A 17 -7.12 -3.68 -14.37
C GLU A 17 -8.47 -3.31 -13.74
N ASN A 18 -9.28 -4.32 -13.43
CA ASN A 18 -10.52 -4.09 -12.67
C ASN A 18 -10.20 -3.60 -11.24
N ILE A 19 -11.18 -2.96 -10.60
CA ILE A 19 -11.03 -2.39 -9.25
C ILE A 19 -10.61 -3.45 -8.23
N SER A 20 -11.16 -4.67 -8.31
CA SER A 20 -10.80 -5.77 -7.41
C SER A 20 -9.31 -6.11 -7.47
N HIS A 21 -8.71 -6.25 -8.65
CA HIS A 21 -7.28 -6.52 -8.79
C HIS A 21 -6.41 -5.35 -8.34
N ARG A 22 -6.81 -4.11 -8.64
CA ARG A 22 -6.13 -2.91 -8.15
C ARG A 22 -6.06 -2.85 -6.63
N LEU A 23 -7.19 -3.11 -5.96
CA LEU A 23 -7.24 -3.27 -4.50
C LEU A 23 -6.37 -4.44 -4.02
N GLY A 24 -6.37 -5.56 -4.75
CA GLY A 24 -5.49 -6.70 -4.48
C GLY A 24 -4.00 -6.36 -4.51
N HIS A 25 -3.56 -5.53 -5.46
CA HIS A 25 -2.18 -5.03 -5.53
C HIS A 25 -1.84 -4.13 -4.34
N ILE A 26 -2.75 -3.22 -3.95
CA ILE A 26 -2.57 -2.37 -2.76
C ILE A 26 -2.42 -3.25 -1.52
N ALA A 27 -3.29 -4.25 -1.34
CA ALA A 27 -3.19 -5.21 -0.23
C ALA A 27 -1.85 -5.97 -0.25
N SER A 28 -1.42 -6.48 -1.41
CA SER A 28 -0.14 -7.15 -1.57
C SER A 28 1.05 -6.26 -1.17
N ASN A 29 1.02 -4.99 -1.56
CA ASN A 29 2.05 -4.04 -1.19
C ASN A 29 2.05 -3.73 0.32
N LEU A 30 0.90 -3.62 0.96
CA LEU A 30 0.80 -3.48 2.42
C LEU A 30 1.37 -4.71 3.15
N ALA A 31 1.16 -5.93 2.64
CA ALA A 31 1.81 -7.13 3.17
C ALA A 31 3.35 -7.13 2.99
N ARG A 32 3.83 -6.54 1.88
CA ARG A 32 5.27 -6.30 1.66
C ARG A 32 5.83 -5.25 2.62
N VAL A 33 5.09 -4.17 2.91
CA VAL A 33 5.46 -3.17 3.94
C VAL A 33 5.69 -3.86 5.28
N ARG A 34 4.74 -4.70 5.74
CA ARG A 34 4.92 -5.51 6.95
C ARG A 34 6.21 -6.32 6.91
N SER A 35 6.42 -7.07 5.82
CA SER A 35 7.59 -7.94 5.66
C SER A 35 8.91 -7.17 5.72
N PHE A 36 8.94 -5.95 5.17
CA PHE A 36 10.12 -5.09 5.20
C PHE A 36 10.34 -4.43 6.55
N PHE A 37 9.30 -4.03 7.29
CA PHE A 37 9.47 -3.60 8.69
C PHE A 37 9.99 -4.72 9.58
N ASN A 38 9.49 -5.96 9.43
CA ASN A 38 9.98 -7.11 10.19
C ASN A 38 11.46 -7.42 9.95
N SER A 39 11.94 -7.20 8.73
CA SER A 39 13.35 -7.42 8.33
C SER A 39 14.21 -6.15 8.43
N ALA A 40 13.63 -5.04 8.92
CA ALA A 40 14.24 -3.71 8.93
C ALA A 40 14.82 -3.26 7.57
N PHE A 41 14.23 -3.70 6.46
CA PHE A 41 14.72 -3.42 5.11
C PHE A 41 14.25 -2.04 4.62
N LYS A 42 14.98 -0.99 5.03
CA LYS A 42 14.66 0.42 4.75
C LYS A 42 14.32 0.71 3.29
N LYS A 43 15.20 0.30 2.35
CA LYS A 43 15.00 0.61 0.93
C LYS A 43 13.75 -0.06 0.36
N GLY A 44 13.41 -1.25 0.86
CA GLY A 44 12.17 -1.93 0.51
C GLY A 44 10.95 -1.14 0.97
N VAL A 45 10.95 -0.67 2.22
CA VAL A 45 9.85 0.15 2.78
C VAL A 45 9.63 1.42 1.95
N GLU A 46 10.70 2.18 1.66
CA GLU A 46 10.61 3.42 0.87
C GLU A 46 9.94 3.15 -0.49
N VAL A 47 10.48 2.19 -1.25
CA VAL A 47 10.03 1.91 -2.62
C VAL A 47 8.60 1.39 -2.64
N VAL A 48 8.24 0.49 -1.73
CA VAL A 48 6.90 -0.10 -1.73
C VAL A 48 5.85 0.89 -1.23
N ILE A 49 6.19 1.75 -0.26
CA ILE A 49 5.27 2.80 0.18
C ILE A 49 5.02 3.78 -0.97
N ASP A 50 6.06 4.31 -1.62
CA ASP A 50 5.92 5.23 -2.76
C ASP A 50 4.99 4.64 -3.85
N GLU A 51 5.18 3.35 -4.19
CA GLU A 51 4.32 2.65 -5.13
C GLU A 51 2.86 2.53 -4.65
N THR A 52 2.66 2.24 -3.37
CA THR A 52 1.33 2.08 -2.76
C THR A 52 0.56 3.39 -2.75
N GLU A 53 1.23 4.52 -2.49
CA GLU A 53 0.59 5.84 -2.53
C GLU A 53 0.03 6.13 -3.93
N TRP A 54 0.80 5.87 -4.99
CA TRP A 54 0.31 6.04 -6.36
C TRP A 54 -0.88 5.13 -6.67
N PHE A 55 -0.85 3.88 -6.24
CA PHE A 55 -1.95 2.94 -6.45
C PHE A 55 -3.21 3.36 -5.71
N ILE A 56 -3.08 3.89 -4.48
CA ILE A 56 -4.20 4.46 -3.73
C ILE A 56 -4.79 5.65 -4.49
N GLU A 57 -3.97 6.63 -4.88
CA GLU A 57 -4.44 7.83 -5.60
C GLU A 57 -5.19 7.47 -6.88
N TRP A 58 -4.71 6.49 -7.65
CA TRP A 58 -5.36 6.08 -8.89
C TRP A 58 -6.60 5.21 -8.68
N THR A 59 -6.73 4.54 -7.53
CA THR A 59 -7.89 3.68 -7.23
C THR A 59 -8.99 4.45 -6.50
N ALA A 60 -8.64 5.29 -5.54
CA ALA A 60 -9.57 6.06 -4.72
C ALA A 60 -10.47 7.00 -5.54
N ALA A 61 -9.97 7.49 -6.68
CA ALA A 61 -10.75 8.33 -7.60
C ALA A 61 -11.90 7.59 -8.32
N GLU A 62 -11.94 6.26 -8.28
CA GLU A 62 -12.84 5.42 -9.08
C GLU A 62 -13.70 4.45 -8.24
N ILE A 63 -13.68 4.56 -6.91
CA ILE A 63 -14.45 3.70 -5.98
C ILE A 63 -15.45 4.51 -5.15
N GLU A 64 -16.30 3.81 -4.40
CA GLU A 64 -17.28 4.44 -3.52
C GLU A 64 -16.61 5.33 -2.46
N PRO A 65 -17.20 6.49 -2.11
CA PRO A 65 -16.58 7.48 -1.23
C PRO A 65 -16.07 6.92 0.11
N GLU A 66 -16.83 6.01 0.73
CA GLU A 66 -16.47 5.39 2.00
C GLU A 66 -15.23 4.51 1.86
N GLN A 67 -15.08 3.81 0.72
CA GLN A 67 -13.88 3.03 0.45
C GLN A 67 -12.68 3.93 0.10
N ALA A 68 -12.91 5.03 -0.62
CA ALA A 68 -11.88 6.00 -0.95
C ALA A 68 -11.32 6.67 0.31
N GLU A 69 -12.18 7.09 1.24
CA GLU A 69 -11.78 7.65 2.54
C GLU A 69 -10.86 6.69 3.30
N GLU A 70 -11.22 5.41 3.34
CA GLU A 70 -10.42 4.38 4.00
C GLU A 70 -9.02 4.24 3.40
N LEU A 71 -8.90 4.25 2.07
CA LEU A 71 -7.59 4.20 1.40
C LEU A 71 -6.77 5.47 1.66
N VAL A 72 -7.39 6.65 1.61
CA VAL A 72 -6.70 7.92 1.86
C VAL A 72 -6.21 8.01 3.30
N ASN A 73 -6.99 7.53 4.27
CA ASN A 73 -6.55 7.45 5.67
C ASN A 73 -5.33 6.53 5.83
N MET A 74 -5.28 5.40 5.11
CA MET A 74 -4.09 4.55 5.07
C MET A 74 -2.89 5.27 4.46
N GLN A 75 -3.08 5.99 3.35
CA GLN A 75 -2.01 6.78 2.71
C GLN A 75 -1.41 7.83 3.66
N VAL A 76 -2.24 8.51 4.45
CA VAL A 76 -1.75 9.45 5.48
C VAL A 76 -0.84 8.77 6.49
N GLU A 77 -1.18 7.56 6.95
CA GLU A 77 -0.32 6.80 7.86
C GLU A 77 0.97 6.31 7.18
N LEU A 78 0.91 5.87 5.93
CA LEU A 78 2.08 5.50 5.15
C LEU A 78 3.09 6.66 5.04
N VAL A 79 2.62 7.87 4.72
CA VAL A 79 3.45 9.08 4.68
C VAL A 79 4.05 9.39 6.05
N ARG A 80 3.27 9.24 7.13
CA ARG A 80 3.77 9.43 8.51
C ARG A 80 4.88 8.43 8.84
N TRP A 81 4.77 7.18 8.39
CA TRP A 81 5.81 6.18 8.57
C TRP A 81 7.08 6.52 7.79
N GLN A 82 6.96 6.98 6.54
CA GLN A 82 8.11 7.43 5.75
C GLN A 82 8.84 8.60 6.41
N LEU A 83 8.12 9.61 6.87
CA LEU A 83 8.69 10.79 7.55
C LEU A 83 9.46 10.43 8.82
N ASN A 84 9.10 9.33 9.47
CA ASN A 84 9.69 8.88 10.73
C ASN A 84 10.45 7.55 10.60
N LEU A 85 10.79 7.16 9.37
CA LEU A 85 11.21 5.79 9.05
C LEU A 85 12.44 5.36 9.84
N ASP A 86 13.47 6.22 9.91
CA ASP A 86 14.70 5.89 10.64
C ASP A 86 14.45 5.62 12.13
N ASN A 87 13.60 6.42 12.77
CA ASN A 87 13.28 6.23 14.19
C ASN A 87 12.39 5.00 14.41
N ILE A 88 11.54 4.65 13.44
CA ILE A 88 10.76 3.41 13.51
C ILE A 88 11.70 2.22 13.36
N LEU A 89 12.64 2.26 12.40
CA LEU A 89 13.52 1.13 12.13
C LEU A 89 14.54 0.86 13.24
N LEU A 90 14.93 1.87 14.01
CA LEU A 90 15.85 1.74 15.14
C LEU A 90 15.19 1.15 16.41
N ASP A 91 13.85 1.09 16.46
CA ASP A 91 13.09 0.65 17.63
C ASP A 91 12.26 -0.60 17.30
N ASP A 92 12.67 -1.74 17.83
CA ASP A 92 12.05 -3.03 17.58
C ASP A 92 10.55 -3.03 17.92
N THR A 93 10.14 -2.38 19.02
CA THR A 93 8.73 -2.31 19.43
C THR A 93 7.91 -1.49 18.43
N ARG A 94 8.47 -0.37 17.94
CA ARG A 94 7.80 0.45 16.93
C ARG A 94 7.75 -0.25 15.57
N ARG A 95 8.79 -1.00 15.18
CA ARG A 95 8.76 -1.82 13.96
C ARG A 95 7.64 -2.87 14.03
N GLU A 96 7.53 -3.58 15.16
CA GLU A 96 6.47 -4.58 15.35
C GLU A 96 5.07 -3.96 15.30
N GLU A 97 4.90 -2.77 15.89
CA GLU A 97 3.64 -2.04 15.85
C GLU A 97 3.24 -1.66 14.42
N VAL A 98 4.15 -1.03 13.67
CA VAL A 98 3.88 -0.62 12.29
C VAL A 98 3.67 -1.84 11.38
N ALA A 99 4.42 -2.92 11.58
CA ALA A 99 4.23 -4.16 10.84
C ALA A 99 2.83 -4.78 11.07
N ARG A 100 2.32 -4.73 12.31
CA ARG A 100 0.97 -5.18 12.66
C ARG A 100 -0.11 -4.28 12.02
N LEU A 101 0.09 -2.97 12.00
CA LEU A 101 -0.83 -2.03 11.33
C LEU A 101 -0.86 -2.26 9.82
N ALA A 102 0.30 -2.46 9.19
CA ALA A 102 0.40 -2.78 7.77
C ALA A 102 -0.32 -4.10 7.42
N GLU A 103 -0.23 -5.12 8.27
CA GLU A 103 -1.02 -6.36 8.11
C GLU A 103 -2.52 -6.11 8.18
N ALA A 104 -2.97 -5.31 9.16
CA ALA A 104 -4.38 -5.00 9.33
C ALA A 104 -4.93 -4.24 8.11
N TYR A 105 -4.17 -3.30 7.56
CA TYR A 105 -4.51 -2.60 6.32
C TYR A 105 -4.53 -3.55 5.13
N SER A 106 -3.53 -4.42 4.98
CA SER A 106 -3.50 -5.44 3.93
C SER A 106 -4.78 -6.28 3.93
N GLN A 107 -5.15 -6.83 5.10
CA GLN A 107 -6.36 -7.63 5.22
C GLN A 107 -7.63 -6.84 4.92
N LYS A 108 -7.70 -5.58 5.39
CA LYS A 108 -8.86 -4.71 5.14
C LYS A 108 -9.03 -4.43 3.65
N VAL A 109 -7.97 -4.03 2.95
CA VAL A 109 -8.02 -3.75 1.50
C VAL A 109 -8.28 -5.03 0.71
N LEU A 110 -7.74 -6.17 1.14
CA LEU A 110 -8.03 -7.45 0.52
C LEU A 110 -9.51 -7.82 0.67
N ASN A 111 -10.14 -7.55 1.82
CA ASN A 111 -11.59 -7.71 1.97
C ASN A 111 -12.37 -6.77 1.04
N MET A 112 -11.94 -5.50 0.94
CA MET A 112 -12.56 -4.53 0.02
C MET A 112 -12.49 -4.98 -1.44
N SER A 113 -11.47 -5.75 -1.82
CA SER A 113 -11.29 -6.25 -3.18
C SER A 113 -12.35 -7.28 -3.61
N GLY A 114 -12.97 -7.98 -2.64
CA GLY A 114 -13.85 -9.13 -2.90
C GLY A 114 -13.14 -10.38 -3.43
N LEU A 115 -11.80 -10.39 -3.52
CA LEU A 115 -11.05 -11.52 -4.08
C LEU A 115 -11.06 -12.76 -3.17
N ILE A 116 -11.18 -12.58 -1.85
CA ILE A 116 -11.21 -13.69 -0.89
C ILE A 116 -12.51 -14.51 -1.00
N ASP A 117 -13.62 -13.86 -1.38
CA ASP A 117 -14.93 -14.52 -1.53
C ASP A 117 -15.12 -15.17 -2.91
N SER A 118 -14.23 -14.88 -3.86
CA SER A 118 -14.29 -15.43 -5.24
C SER A 118 -13.74 -16.85 -5.38
N VAL A 119 -13.28 -17.47 -4.28
CA VAL A 119 -12.83 -18.86 -4.21
C VAL A 119 -13.82 -19.67 -3.37
N ALA A 120 -15.06 -19.80 -3.86
CA ALA A 120 -16.06 -20.75 -3.37
C ALA A 120 -16.97 -21.22 -4.51
#